data_AF-A0A1F7GGL5-F1
#
_entry.id   AF-A0A1F7GGL5-F1
#
_cell.length_a   1.000
_cell.length_b   1.000
_cell.length_c   1.000
_cell.angle_alpha   90.00
_cell.angle_beta   90.00
_cell.angle_gamma   90.00
#
_symmetry.space_group_name_H-M   'P 1'
#
loop_
_entity.id
_entity.type
_entity.pdbx_description
1 polymer ?
#
loop_
_entity_poly.entity_id
_entity_poly.type
_entity_poly.pdbx_seq_one_letter_code
_entity_poly.pdbx_strand_id
1 'polypeptide(L)'
;MISPVKIWRRQKEIKQNLGKKGKILTWTIIYVAGSEFKTYAPYPVAVVKLESGKRITTQLVDYRKEDLKIGQRVIVILRKVREGTNEDVLVYGLKVKPIF
;
A
#
# COMPACT_ATOMS: atom_id res chain seq x y z
N MET A 1 14.88 -8.86 12.67
CA MET A 1 13.54 -9.47 12.84
C MET A 1 12.56 -8.43 13.40
N ILE A 2 11.41 -8.22 12.75
CA ILE A 2 10.36 -7.34 13.31
C ILE A 2 9.65 -8.11 14.41
N SER A 3 9.50 -7.50 15.59
CA SER A 3 8.74 -8.09 16.69
C SER A 3 7.31 -8.46 16.27
N PRO A 4 6.87 -9.71 16.45
CA PRO A 4 5.47 -10.12 16.22
C PRO A 4 4.45 -9.23 16.93
N VAL A 5 4.80 -8.72 18.11
CA VAL A 5 3.96 -7.79 18.89
C VAL A 5 3.74 -6.47 18.14
N LYS A 6 4.76 -5.93 17.47
CA LYS A 6 4.62 -4.71 16.65
C LYS A 6 3.73 -4.96 15.42
N ILE A 7 3.83 -6.14 14.80
CA ILE A 7 2.98 -6.54 13.67
C ILE A 7 1.52 -6.63 14.14
N TRP A 8 1.27 -7.31 15.26
CA TRP A 8 -0.07 -7.47 15.83
C TRP A 8 -0.72 -6.12 16.17
N ARG A 9 0.00 -5.20 16.80
CA ARG A 9 -0.53 -3.86 17.14
C ARG A 9 -1.02 -3.07 15.91
N ARG A 10 -0.37 -3.25 14.75
CA ARG A 10 -0.77 -2.59 13.49
C ARG A 10 -2.05 -3.16 12.85
N GLN A 11 -2.51 -4.35 13.26
CA GLN A 11 -3.73 -4.95 12.70
C GLN A 11 -4.98 -4.09 12.92
N LYS A 12 -5.03 -3.28 14.00
CA LYS A 12 -6.14 -2.35 14.24
C LYS A 12 -6.29 -1.33 13.11
N GLU A 13 -5.17 -0.77 12.64
CA GLU A 13 -5.18 0.17 11.53
C GLU A 13 -5.55 -0.51 10.21
N ILE A 14 -5.05 -1.73 9.98
CA ILE A 14 -5.43 -2.53 8.81
C ILE A 14 -6.95 -2.69 8.76
N LYS A 15 -7.56 -3.15 9.86
CA LYS A 15 -9.01 -3.35 9.97
C LYS A 15 -9.82 -2.07 9.72
N GLN A 16 -9.33 -0.92 10.16
CA GLN A 16 -10.04 0.36 10.01
C GLN A 16 -10.11 0.85 8.56
N ASN A 17 -9.04 0.62 7.77
CA ASN A 17 -8.93 1.18 6.42
C ASN A 17 -9.17 0.16 5.30
N LEU A 18 -9.11 -1.14 5.58
CA LEU A 18 -9.33 -2.18 4.57
C LEU A 18 -10.70 -2.02 3.89
N GLY A 19 -10.72 -2.12 2.56
CA GLY A 19 -11.94 -1.98 1.75
C GLY A 19 -12.46 -0.55 1.61
N LYS A 20 -11.86 0.45 2.27
CA LYS A 20 -12.22 1.86 2.10
C LYS A 20 -11.83 2.35 0.70
N LYS A 21 -12.66 3.22 0.14
CA LYS A 21 -12.42 3.85 -1.17
C LYS A 21 -11.87 5.25 -1.00
N GLY A 22 -11.21 5.75 -2.03
CA GLY A 22 -10.63 7.09 -2.05
C GLY A 22 -10.22 7.53 -3.44
N LYS A 23 -9.53 8.68 -3.51
CA LYS A 23 -8.95 9.24 -4.73
C LYS A 23 -7.47 9.54 -4.54
N ILE A 24 -6.66 9.29 -5.57
CA ILE A 24 -5.25 9.70 -5.60
C ILE A 24 -5.18 11.23 -5.59
N LEU A 25 -4.48 11.79 -4.60
CA LEU A 25 -4.16 13.23 -4.53
C LEU A 25 -2.89 13.54 -5.32
N THR A 26 -1.89 12.69 -5.19
CA THR A 26 -0.61 12.79 -5.93
C THR A 26 0.06 11.42 -5.92
N TRP A 27 0.95 11.18 -6.88
CA TRP A 27 1.69 9.93 -7.01
C TRP A 27 3.08 10.17 -7.60
N THR A 28 3.97 9.20 -7.41
CA THR A 28 5.31 9.16 -8.00
C THR A 28 5.73 7.71 -8.22
N ILE A 29 6.79 7.49 -9.01
CA ILE A 29 7.40 6.16 -9.21
C ILE A 29 8.75 6.14 -8.52
N ILE A 30 8.94 5.16 -7.63
CA ILE A 30 10.23 4.89 -7.04
C ILE A 30 11.01 3.97 -7.98
N TYR A 31 12.01 4.53 -8.67
CA TYR A 31 12.89 3.78 -9.57
C TYR A 31 14.05 3.12 -8.82
N VAL A 32 14.67 3.85 -7.88
CA VAL A 32 15.76 3.34 -7.05
C VAL A 32 15.24 3.11 -5.64
N ALA A 33 14.87 1.87 -5.35
CA ALA A 33 14.30 1.49 -4.07
C ALA A 33 15.38 1.09 -3.06
N GLY A 34 15.08 1.31 -1.77
CA GLY A 34 15.87 0.77 -0.67
C GLY A 34 15.82 -0.77 -0.65
N SER A 35 16.76 -1.38 0.08
CA SER A 35 16.96 -2.85 0.12
C SER A 35 15.68 -3.65 0.34
N GLU A 36 14.81 -3.22 1.26
CA GLU A 36 13.57 -3.92 1.60
C GLU A 36 12.50 -3.91 0.50
N PHE A 37 12.58 -2.98 -0.45
CA PHE A 37 11.61 -2.85 -1.55
C PHE A 37 12.23 -3.03 -2.93
N LYS A 38 13.49 -3.49 -2.98
CA LYS A 38 14.27 -3.62 -4.21
C LYS A 38 13.59 -4.55 -5.21
N THR A 39 12.94 -5.61 -4.75
CA THR A 39 12.20 -6.57 -5.58
C THR A 39 10.93 -5.99 -6.22
N TYR A 40 10.41 -4.87 -5.71
CA TYR A 40 9.24 -4.21 -6.27
C TYR A 40 9.59 -3.08 -7.23
N ALA A 41 10.86 -2.66 -7.32
CA ALA A 41 11.25 -1.54 -8.17
C ALA A 41 11.14 -1.90 -9.67
N PRO A 42 10.61 -1.00 -10.52
CA PRO A 42 9.98 0.27 -10.19
C PRO A 42 8.52 0.08 -9.68
N TYR A 43 8.13 0.84 -8.65
CA TYR A 43 6.75 0.82 -8.16
C TYR A 43 6.19 2.23 -7.91
N PRO A 44 4.89 2.45 -8.18
CA PRO A 44 4.23 3.70 -7.85
C PRO A 44 3.85 3.77 -6.37
N VAL A 45 4.00 4.96 -5.80
CA VAL A 45 3.49 5.34 -4.48
C VAL A 45 2.50 6.47 -4.66
N ALA A 46 1.39 6.43 -3.92
CA ALA A 46 0.35 7.43 -3.99
C ALA A 46 -0.03 7.93 -2.59
N VAL A 47 -0.35 9.23 -2.52
CA VAL A 47 -1.11 9.81 -1.41
C VAL A 47 -2.58 9.75 -1.80
N VAL A 48 -3.41 9.10 -0.99
CA VAL A 48 -4.82 8.87 -1.25
C VAL A 48 -5.67 9.56 -0.19
N LYS A 49 -6.66 10.35 -0.62
CA LYS A 49 -7.72 10.85 0.25
C LYS A 49 -8.86 9.84 0.25
N LEU A 50 -9.06 9.17 1.38
CA LEU A 50 -10.20 8.28 1.60
C LEU A 50 -11.49 9.09 1.65
N GLU A 51 -12.62 8.44 1.37
CA GLU A 51 -13.95 9.05 1.45
C GLU A 51 -14.27 9.57 2.87
N SER A 52 -13.67 8.99 3.91
CA SER A 52 -13.73 9.49 5.29
C SER A 52 -12.95 10.80 5.54
N GLY A 53 -12.24 11.32 4.53
CA GLY A 53 -11.36 12.48 4.65
C GLY A 53 -9.93 12.17 5.10
N LYS A 54 -9.67 10.98 5.70
CA LYS A 54 -8.32 10.54 6.09
C LYS A 54 -7.42 10.44 4.85
N ARG A 55 -6.17 10.91 5.00
CA ARG A 55 -5.12 10.73 3.98
C ARG A 55 -4.23 9.55 4.36
N ILE A 56 -3.93 8.70 3.38
CA ILE A 56 -3.00 7.57 3.53
C ILE A 56 -1.95 7.62 2.43
N THR A 57 -0.74 7.17 2.74
CA THR A 57 0.35 7.04 1.76
C THR A 57 0.68 5.57 1.63
N THR A 58 0.56 5.01 0.43
CA THR A 58 0.89 3.60 0.18
C THR A 58 1.19 3.35 -1.30
N GLN A 59 1.70 2.16 -1.61
CA GLN A 59 1.95 1.72 -2.97
C GLN A 59 0.63 1.50 -3.74
N LEU A 60 0.63 1.88 -5.01
CA LEU A 60 -0.43 1.52 -5.96
C LEU A 60 -0.04 0.22 -6.66
N VAL A 61 -0.97 -0.74 -6.71
CA VAL A 61 -0.77 -2.04 -7.36
C VAL A 61 -1.96 -2.36 -8.26
N ASP A 62 -1.82 -3.41 -9.09
CA ASP A 62 -2.85 -3.83 -10.05
C ASP A 62 -3.34 -2.69 -10.95
N TYR A 63 -2.40 -1.89 -11.46
CA TYR A 63 -2.69 -0.68 -12.23
C TYR A 63 -2.23 -0.84 -13.68
N ARG A 64 -2.91 -0.15 -14.59
CA ARG A 64 -2.44 0.16 -15.94
C ARG A 64 -1.85 1.57 -15.97
N LYS A 65 -1.08 1.91 -17.01
CA LYS A 65 -0.42 3.22 -17.10
C LYS A 65 -1.43 4.37 -17.03
N GLU A 66 -2.60 4.20 -17.63
CA GLU A 66 -3.68 5.20 -17.65
C GLU A 66 -4.32 5.45 -16.27
N ASP A 67 -4.14 4.53 -15.33
CA ASP A 67 -4.64 4.66 -13.95
C ASP A 67 -3.70 5.53 -13.09
N LEU A 68 -2.46 5.78 -13.53
CA LEU A 68 -1.50 6.66 -12.85
C LEU A 68 -1.83 8.14 -13.10
N LYS A 69 -2.92 8.62 -12.50
CA LYS A 69 -3.35 10.00 -12.60
C LYS A 69 -3.94 10.52 -11.30
N ILE A 70 -3.80 11.83 -11.09
CA ILE A 70 -4.46 12.53 -9.98
C ILE A 70 -5.98 12.40 -10.17
N GLY A 71 -6.70 12.17 -9.06
CA GLY A 71 -8.14 11.96 -9.06
C GLY A 71 -8.59 10.52 -9.33
N GLN A 72 -7.69 9.61 -9.73
CA GLN A 72 -8.02 8.20 -9.95
C GLN A 72 -8.68 7.60 -8.69
N ARG A 73 -9.83 6.94 -8.89
CA ARG A 73 -10.51 6.23 -7.80
C ARG A 73 -9.76 4.95 -7.49
N VAL A 74 -9.62 4.67 -6.19
CA VAL A 74 -8.92 3.49 -5.69
C VAL A 74 -9.65 2.86 -4.52
N ILE A 75 -9.36 1.58 -4.26
CA ILE A 75 -9.79 0.85 -3.08
C ILE A 75 -8.58 0.33 -2.30
N VAL A 76 -8.67 0.38 -0.98
CA VAL A 76 -7.65 -0.14 -0.06
C VAL A 76 -7.75 -1.66 0.02
N ILE A 77 -6.64 -2.35 -0.24
CA ILE A 77 -6.53 -3.81 -0.24
C ILE A 77 -5.43 -4.29 0.69
N LEU A 78 -5.48 -5.58 1.06
CA LEU A 78 -4.44 -6.24 1.82
C LEU A 78 -3.42 -6.89 0.88
N ARG A 79 -2.12 -6.73 1.17
CA ARG A 79 -1.02 -7.38 0.45
C ARG A 79 0.07 -7.82 1.41
N LYS A 80 0.78 -8.91 1.07
CA LYS A 80 2.07 -9.22 1.69
C LYS A 80 3.02 -8.07 1.36
N VAL A 81 3.66 -7.50 2.39
CA VAL A 81 4.52 -6.31 2.23
C VAL A 81 5.99 -6.60 2.43
N ARG A 82 6.34 -7.78 2.95
CA ARG A 82 7.72 -8.21 3.19
C ARG A 82 7.88 -9.69 2.88
N GLU A 83 9.06 -10.01 2.38
CA GLU A 83 9.57 -11.38 2.33
C GLU A 83 10.58 -11.52 3.47
N GLY A 84 10.33 -12.49 4.34
CA GLY A 84 11.25 -12.91 5.41
C GLY A 84 11.73 -14.33 5.14
N THR A 85 12.49 -14.89 6.07
CA THR A 85 12.83 -16.33 6.03
C THR A 85 11.58 -17.18 6.27
N ASN A 86 11.69 -18.50 6.07
CA ASN A 86 10.58 -19.43 6.35
C ASN A 86 10.13 -19.44 7.81
N GLU A 87 10.97 -18.92 8.72
CA GLU A 87 10.69 -18.82 10.16
C GLU A 87 10.08 -17.46 10.54
N ASP A 88 10.09 -16.48 9.63
CA ASP A 88 9.54 -15.14 9.88
C ASP A 88 8.01 -15.12 9.73
N VAL A 89 7.38 -14.27 10.54
CA VAL A 89 5.94 -14.01 10.43
C VAL A 89 5.62 -13.32 9.10
N LEU A 90 4.60 -13.82 8.38
CA LEU A 90 4.07 -13.16 7.20
C LEU A 90 3.47 -11.80 7.54
N VAL A 91 4.10 -10.74 7.05
CA VAL A 91 3.65 -9.37 7.29
C VAL A 91 2.73 -8.91 6.17
N TYR A 92 1.47 -8.66 6.54
CA TYR A 92 0.50 -8.01 5.67
C TYR A 92 0.42 -6.52 5.96
N GLY A 93 0.14 -5.75 4.91
CA GLY A 93 -0.07 -4.31 4.98
C GLY A 93 -1.07 -3.85 3.94
N LEU A 94 -1.42 -2.57 4.02
CA LEU A 94 -2.37 -1.95 3.11
C LEU A 94 -1.66 -1.43 1.88
N LYS A 95 -2.21 -1.73 0.70
CA LYS A 95 -1.90 -1.06 -0.57
C LYS A 95 -3.21 -0.53 -1.17
N VAL A 96 -3.13 0.20 -2.27
CA VAL A 96 -4.32 0.60 -3.03
C VAL A 96 -4.27 0.03 -4.44
N LYS A 97 -5.44 -0.24 -5.01
CA LYS A 97 -5.58 -0.54 -6.43
C LYS A 97 -6.64 0.35 -7.08
N PRO A 98 -6.52 0.66 -8.38
CA PRO A 98 -7.57 1.35 -9.12
C PRO A 98 -8.91 0.59 -9.07
N ILE A 99 -10.00 1.35 -9.05
CA ILE A 99 -11.35 0.84 -9.36
C ILE A 99 -11.81 1.49 -10.66
N PHE A 100 -12.43 0.69 -11.53
CA PHE A 100 -13.02 1.13 -12.79
C PHE A 100 -14.16 2.11 -12.54
#